data_AF-A0A1K1RW75-F1
#
_entry.id   AF-A0A1K1RW75-F1
#
_cell.length_a   1.000
_cell.length_b   1.000
_cell.length_c   1.000
_cell.angle_alpha   90.00
_cell.angle_beta   90.00
_cell.angle_gamma   90.00
#
_symmetry.space_group_name_H-M   'P 1'
#
loop_
_entity.id
_entity.type
_entity.pdbx_description
1 polymer ?
#
loop_
_entity_poly.entity_id
_entity_poly.type
_entity_poly.pdbx_seq_one_letter_code
_entity_poly.pdbx_strand_id
1 'polypeptide(L)'
;MRLATTLLAGALAAAAFSGVAAQALPACPVIVSHGGYPTGPDPWERDQLRAPNNFKAVDSLIAQGSGGFEADVQLTKVAAGSDGSVSGKAVMWHNTSTNGLDGVKKNITDVYWSSGSDKLQGRTLQRGPYRGEGVYSLRQWLDHVGSRGAYAELEIKPETKVFLINGSASVKAKAWSEITDPVRERYRTQAITVYSHDPDIAAALKSRVAAGAFPAVLGGGPSWPDTVKWEEPPPSWSGNAASWQANLATAPKRVATSWTADYKKWLAGRCA
;
A
#
# COMPACT_ATOMS: atom_id res chain seq x y z
N MET A 1 75.22 17.39 58.66
CA MET A 1 74.99 17.13 57.22
C MET A 1 73.52 16.79 57.03
N ARG A 2 72.77 17.63 56.31
CA ARG A 2 71.35 17.45 55.99
C ARG A 2 71.24 16.61 54.72
N LEU A 3 70.50 15.50 54.74
CA LEU A 3 70.15 14.71 53.55
C LEU A 3 68.66 14.89 53.28
N ALA A 4 68.36 15.34 52.06
CA ALA A 4 67.06 15.74 51.57
C ALA A 4 66.25 14.51 51.14
N THR A 5 64.97 14.48 51.53
CA THR A 5 63.97 13.51 51.10
C THR A 5 63.37 13.96 49.77
N THR A 6 63.59 13.23 48.69
CA THR A 6 62.96 13.48 47.38
C THR A 6 61.66 12.68 47.29
N LEU A 7 60.51 13.36 47.31
CA LEU A 7 59.21 12.77 46.96
C LEU A 7 59.09 12.66 45.44
N LEU A 8 58.98 11.45 44.90
CA LEU A 8 58.50 11.20 43.54
C LEU A 8 56.97 11.20 43.56
N ALA A 9 56.35 12.24 43.00
CA ALA A 9 54.94 12.27 42.68
C ALA A 9 54.71 11.54 41.34
N GLY A 10 54.16 10.33 41.39
CA GLY A 10 53.70 9.61 40.21
C GLY A 10 52.41 10.21 39.67
N ALA A 11 52.47 10.86 38.51
CA ALA A 11 51.31 11.35 37.79
C ALA A 11 50.59 10.16 37.11
N LEU A 12 49.45 9.74 37.65
CA LEU A 12 48.49 8.86 36.96
C LEU A 12 47.78 9.68 35.89
N ALA A 13 48.19 9.51 34.63
CA ALA A 13 47.46 10.02 33.48
C ALA A 13 46.17 9.20 33.31
N ALA A 14 45.05 9.74 33.79
CA ALA A 14 43.73 9.23 33.44
C ALA A 14 43.48 9.53 31.96
N ALA A 15 43.61 8.50 31.11
CA ALA A 15 43.18 8.56 29.73
C ALA A 15 41.66 8.73 29.71
N ALA A 16 41.20 9.95 29.42
CA ALA A 16 39.82 10.22 29.11
C ALA A 16 39.49 9.51 27.78
N PHE A 17 38.91 8.31 27.88
CA PHE A 17 38.20 7.71 26.77
C PHE A 17 36.98 8.58 26.51
N SER A 18 37.11 9.49 25.55
CA SER A 18 35.98 10.16 24.91
C SER A 18 35.08 9.08 24.35
N GLY A 19 34.07 8.67 25.12
CA GLY A 19 33.04 7.75 24.67
C GLY A 19 32.43 8.34 23.41
N VAL A 20 32.67 7.68 22.28
CA VAL A 20 31.91 7.94 21.06
C VAL A 20 30.46 7.64 21.45
N ALA A 21 29.66 8.69 21.61
CA ALA A 21 28.24 8.54 21.91
C ALA A 21 27.67 7.63 20.82
N ALA A 22 27.25 6.42 21.20
CA ALA A 22 26.58 5.51 20.29
C ALA A 22 25.35 6.25 19.77
N GLN A 23 25.39 6.67 18.52
CA GLN A 23 24.29 7.40 17.91
C GLN A 23 23.08 6.45 17.91
N ALA A 24 22.02 6.83 18.63
CA ALA A 24 20.82 6.02 18.71
C ALA A 24 20.28 5.77 17.30
N LEU A 25 19.98 4.50 16.99
CA LEU A 25 19.39 4.14 15.71
C LEU A 25 18.01 4.81 15.57
N PRO A 26 17.61 5.26 14.35
CA PRO A 26 16.28 5.78 14.11
C PRO A 26 15.21 4.70 14.34
N ALA A 27 13.97 5.11 14.57
CA ALA A 27 12.84 4.18 14.65
C ALA A 27 12.64 3.45 13.32
N CYS A 28 12.35 2.14 13.36
CA CYS A 28 12.01 1.42 12.12
C CYS A 28 10.67 1.90 11.54
N PRO A 29 10.60 2.22 10.22
CA PRO A 29 9.34 2.53 9.58
C PRO A 29 8.44 1.31 9.49
N VAL A 30 7.13 1.52 9.45
CA VAL A 30 6.20 0.48 9.00
C VAL A 30 6.45 0.22 7.51
N ILE A 31 6.70 -1.04 7.14
CA ILE A 31 6.83 -1.46 5.75
C ILE A 31 5.43 -1.57 5.13
N VAL A 32 5.18 -0.78 4.09
CA VAL A 32 3.96 -0.80 3.29
C VAL A 32 4.25 -1.57 2.00
N SER A 33 3.69 -2.76 1.86
CA SER A 33 3.98 -3.62 0.71
C SER A 33 3.14 -3.21 -0.49
N HIS A 34 3.79 -3.07 -1.65
CA HIS A 34 3.14 -2.81 -2.94
C HIS A 34 3.06 -4.08 -3.82
N GLY A 35 3.97 -5.04 -3.65
CA GLY A 35 4.00 -6.29 -4.42
C GLY A 35 4.59 -6.17 -5.84
N GLY A 36 4.72 -4.95 -6.37
CA GLY A 36 5.40 -4.68 -7.64
C GLY A 36 4.51 -4.90 -8.86
N TYR A 37 4.75 -4.09 -9.89
CA TYR A 37 4.07 -4.18 -11.18
C TYR A 37 5.09 -3.87 -12.30
N PRO A 38 5.20 -4.72 -13.34
CA PRO A 38 6.10 -4.47 -14.47
C PRO A 38 5.86 -3.11 -15.13
N THR A 39 6.88 -2.56 -15.77
CA THR A 39 6.81 -1.28 -16.49
C THR A 39 7.07 -1.45 -17.98
N GLY A 40 7.12 -0.37 -18.77
CA GLY A 40 7.37 -0.46 -20.21
C GLY A 40 6.16 -0.97 -21.02
N PRO A 41 6.36 -1.43 -22.27
CA PRO A 41 5.28 -1.91 -23.12
C PRO A 41 4.58 -3.15 -22.56
N ASP A 42 3.26 -3.20 -22.72
CA ASP A 42 2.37 -4.30 -22.36
C ASP A 42 2.66 -4.96 -20.99
N PRO A 43 2.80 -4.17 -19.91
CA PRO A 43 3.27 -4.68 -18.61
C PRO A 43 2.32 -5.71 -18.01
N TRP A 44 1.04 -5.62 -18.36
CA TRP A 44 0.00 -6.56 -17.94
C TRP A 44 0.20 -7.98 -18.47
N GLU A 45 1.04 -8.22 -19.48
CA GLU A 45 1.33 -9.57 -19.96
C GLU A 45 2.31 -10.29 -19.03
N ARG A 46 3.25 -9.54 -18.47
CA ARG A 46 4.30 -10.05 -17.58
C ARG A 46 3.88 -10.05 -16.12
N ASP A 47 2.94 -9.18 -15.76
CA ASP A 47 2.43 -9.00 -14.41
C ASP A 47 2.02 -10.32 -13.74
N GLN A 48 2.74 -10.68 -12.67
CA GLN A 48 2.46 -11.87 -11.85
C GLN A 48 1.41 -11.62 -10.76
N LEU A 49 0.68 -10.50 -10.80
CA LEU A 49 -0.45 -10.20 -9.90
C LEU A 49 -0.06 -10.28 -8.42
N ARG A 50 1.10 -9.71 -8.10
CA ARG A 50 1.70 -9.78 -6.76
C ARG A 50 1.18 -8.71 -5.80
N ALA A 51 0.54 -7.66 -6.33
CA ALA A 51 -0.05 -6.60 -5.55
C ALA A 51 -0.97 -7.19 -4.45
N PRO A 52 -0.97 -6.63 -3.23
CA PRO A 52 -1.70 -7.16 -2.09
C PRO A 52 -3.21 -6.92 -2.17
N ASN A 53 -3.80 -6.98 -3.36
CA ASN A 53 -5.23 -6.81 -3.64
C ASN A 53 -6.07 -8.03 -3.23
N ASN A 54 -5.46 -9.08 -2.68
CA ASN A 54 -6.13 -10.32 -2.27
C ASN A 54 -5.59 -10.85 -0.93
N PHE A 55 -6.35 -11.75 -0.28
CA PHE A 55 -6.06 -12.16 1.10
C PHE A 55 -4.77 -12.97 1.21
N LYS A 56 -4.52 -13.90 0.28
CA LYS A 56 -3.26 -14.66 0.26
C LYS A 56 -2.03 -13.76 0.09
N ALA A 57 -2.13 -12.72 -0.73
CA ALA A 57 -1.04 -11.76 -0.92
C ALA A 57 -0.75 -10.97 0.34
N VAL A 58 -1.81 -10.45 1.00
CA VAL A 58 -1.69 -9.79 2.32
C VAL A 58 -0.99 -10.70 3.32
N ASP A 59 -1.43 -11.96 3.43
CA ASP A 59 -0.90 -12.91 4.41
C ASP A 59 0.57 -13.27 4.15
N SER A 60 0.89 -13.51 2.88
CA SER A 60 2.25 -13.76 2.42
C SER A 60 3.19 -12.60 2.73
N LEU A 61 2.74 -11.35 2.51
CA LEU A 61 3.55 -10.16 2.73
C LEU A 61 3.70 -9.83 4.22
N ILE A 62 2.72 -10.15 5.08
CA ILE A 62 2.90 -10.11 6.55
C ILE A 62 4.03 -11.04 6.98
N ALA A 63 4.05 -12.27 6.47
CA ALA A 63 5.12 -13.22 6.77
C ALA A 63 6.50 -12.69 6.32
N GLN A 64 6.53 -11.86 5.28
CA GLN A 64 7.73 -11.17 4.79
C GLN A 64 8.08 -9.90 5.58
N GLY A 65 7.27 -9.49 6.57
CA GLY A 65 7.55 -8.36 7.43
C GLY A 65 6.75 -7.09 7.17
N SER A 66 5.73 -7.16 6.33
CA SER A 66 4.84 -6.05 6.09
C SER A 66 4.04 -5.67 7.35
N GLY A 67 3.87 -4.37 7.57
CA GLY A 67 2.92 -3.82 8.56
C GLY A 67 1.80 -2.99 7.92
N GLY A 68 1.76 -2.92 6.59
CA GLY A 68 0.71 -2.26 5.84
C GLY A 68 0.76 -2.56 4.34
N PHE A 69 -0.26 -2.18 3.61
CA PHE A 69 -0.40 -2.52 2.19
C PHE A 69 -0.83 -1.31 1.40
N GLU A 70 -0.17 -1.05 0.27
CA GLU A 70 -0.76 -0.25 -0.80
C GLU A 70 -1.61 -1.19 -1.64
N ALA A 71 -2.83 -0.78 -1.95
CA ALA A 71 -3.74 -1.58 -2.76
C ALA A 71 -4.64 -0.71 -3.64
N ASP A 72 -5.00 -1.27 -4.80
CA ASP A 72 -5.73 -0.59 -5.85
C ASP A 72 -7.24 -0.80 -5.71
N VAL A 73 -7.99 0.28 -5.77
CA VAL A 73 -9.46 0.26 -5.72
C VAL A 73 -10.02 0.64 -7.08
N GLN A 74 -10.80 -0.27 -7.67
CA GLN A 74 -11.61 -0.04 -8.85
C GLN A 74 -13.10 -0.20 -8.56
N LEU A 75 -13.94 0.24 -9.50
CA LEU A 75 -15.38 0.08 -9.47
C LEU A 75 -15.80 -0.83 -10.62
N THR A 76 -16.51 -1.91 -10.28
CA THR A 76 -17.27 -2.66 -11.27
C THR A 76 -18.33 -1.76 -11.91
N LYS A 77 -18.93 -2.19 -13.03
CA LYS A 77 -20.03 -1.47 -13.68
C LYS A 77 -21.05 -0.94 -12.66
N VAL A 78 -21.24 0.37 -12.67
CA VAL A 78 -22.26 1.05 -11.87
C VAL A 78 -23.42 1.43 -12.77
N ALA A 79 -24.57 0.81 -12.56
CA ALA A 79 -25.73 1.00 -13.44
C ALA A 79 -27.03 0.99 -12.64
N ALA A 80 -27.97 1.86 -13.04
CA ALA A 80 -29.32 1.85 -12.53
C ALA A 80 -30.13 0.69 -13.15
N GLY A 81 -30.86 -0.04 -12.31
CA GLY A 81 -31.85 -1.03 -12.71
C GLY A 81 -33.16 -0.37 -13.13
N SER A 82 -34.00 -1.13 -13.82
CA SER A 82 -35.37 -0.70 -14.20
C SER A 82 -36.29 -0.48 -12.98
N ASP A 83 -35.92 -1.02 -11.83
CA ASP A 83 -36.59 -0.87 -10.53
C ASP A 83 -36.08 0.34 -9.72
N GLY A 84 -35.17 1.15 -10.27
CA GLY A 84 -34.56 2.29 -9.59
C GLY A 84 -33.40 1.92 -8.65
N SER A 85 -33.05 0.64 -8.51
CA SER A 85 -31.85 0.22 -7.79
C SER A 85 -30.57 0.66 -8.53
N VAL A 86 -29.44 0.82 -7.82
CA VAL A 86 -28.14 1.05 -8.48
C VAL A 86 -27.15 -0.01 -8.03
N SER A 87 -26.66 -0.78 -9.00
CA SER A 87 -25.63 -1.80 -8.80
C SER A 87 -24.23 -1.18 -8.90
N GLY A 88 -23.23 -1.83 -8.30
CA GLY A 88 -21.85 -1.37 -8.29
C GLY A 88 -21.11 -1.89 -7.07
N LYS A 89 -19.81 -2.15 -7.21
CA LYS A 89 -18.95 -2.65 -6.14
C LYS A 89 -17.56 -2.06 -6.26
N ALA A 90 -17.04 -1.51 -5.16
CA ALA A 90 -15.61 -1.22 -5.05
C ALA A 90 -14.87 -2.55 -4.84
N VAL A 91 -13.88 -2.82 -5.68
CA VAL A 91 -13.12 -4.07 -5.73
C VAL A 91 -11.63 -3.79 -5.71
N MET A 92 -10.88 -4.72 -5.15
CA MET A 92 -9.42 -4.65 -5.04
C MET A 92 -8.79 -5.21 -6.30
N TRP A 93 -8.29 -4.33 -7.17
CA TRP A 93 -7.77 -4.73 -8.48
C TRP A 93 -6.95 -3.64 -9.18
N HIS A 94 -5.75 -4.01 -9.64
CA HIS A 94 -4.81 -3.10 -10.29
C HIS A 94 -5.13 -2.83 -11.77
N ASN A 95 -5.23 -3.90 -12.57
CA ASN A 95 -5.28 -3.80 -14.03
C ASN A 95 -6.60 -3.18 -14.52
N THR A 96 -6.57 -2.40 -15.60
CA THR A 96 -7.79 -1.81 -16.21
C THR A 96 -8.87 -2.86 -16.58
N SER A 97 -8.44 -4.10 -16.85
CA SER A 97 -9.30 -5.22 -17.22
C SER A 97 -9.13 -6.42 -16.29
N THR A 98 -10.00 -7.42 -16.43
CA THR A 98 -9.92 -8.74 -15.78
C THR A 98 -8.73 -9.58 -16.25
N ASN A 99 -7.71 -8.96 -16.83
CA ASN A 99 -6.50 -9.61 -17.32
C ASN A 99 -5.79 -10.37 -16.18
N GLY A 100 -5.60 -11.67 -16.39
CA GLY A 100 -5.01 -12.55 -15.38
C GLY A 100 -6.04 -13.26 -14.49
N LEU A 101 -7.34 -13.00 -14.68
CA LEU A 101 -8.44 -13.80 -14.13
C LEU A 101 -8.94 -14.84 -15.15
N ASP A 102 -9.69 -15.83 -14.67
CA ASP A 102 -10.51 -16.68 -15.52
C ASP A 102 -11.67 -15.91 -16.18
N GLY A 103 -12.28 -16.56 -17.17
CA GLY A 103 -13.38 -16.01 -17.95
C GLY A 103 -12.92 -15.05 -19.06
N VAL A 104 -13.87 -14.30 -19.61
CA VAL A 104 -13.60 -13.41 -20.75
C VAL A 104 -12.91 -12.14 -20.25
N LYS A 105 -11.85 -11.71 -20.94
CA LYS A 105 -11.18 -10.43 -20.66
C LYS A 105 -12.12 -9.27 -20.96
N LYS A 106 -12.38 -8.42 -19.95
CA LYS A 106 -13.18 -7.20 -20.05
C LYS A 106 -12.65 -6.13 -19.12
N ASN A 107 -12.90 -4.86 -19.43
CA ASN A 107 -12.61 -3.78 -18.48
C ASN A 107 -13.42 -3.98 -17.21
N ILE A 108 -12.84 -3.65 -16.05
CA ILE A 108 -13.54 -3.80 -14.77
C ILE A 108 -14.82 -2.97 -14.75
N THR A 109 -14.80 -1.79 -15.36
CA THR A 109 -15.94 -0.87 -15.50
C THR A 109 -17.09 -1.43 -16.36
N ASP A 110 -16.85 -2.47 -17.15
CA ASP A 110 -17.86 -3.09 -18.02
C ASP A 110 -18.45 -4.37 -17.43
N VAL A 111 -17.89 -4.87 -16.33
CA VAL A 111 -18.29 -6.12 -15.68
C VAL A 111 -19.15 -5.83 -14.45
N TYR A 112 -20.24 -6.58 -14.28
CA TYR A 112 -21.03 -6.52 -13.05
C TYR A 112 -20.37 -7.33 -11.94
N TRP A 113 -20.52 -6.91 -10.69
CA TRP A 113 -20.00 -7.63 -9.54
C TRP A 113 -20.58 -9.05 -9.43
N SER A 114 -21.89 -9.18 -9.26
CA SER A 114 -22.53 -10.45 -8.87
C SER A 114 -23.56 -10.99 -9.87
N SER A 115 -23.83 -10.28 -10.97
CA SER A 115 -24.87 -10.63 -11.95
C SER A 115 -24.33 -10.85 -13.36
N GLY A 116 -25.07 -11.61 -14.16
CA GLY A 116 -24.66 -12.03 -15.50
C GLY A 116 -23.74 -13.26 -15.49
N SER A 117 -23.56 -13.87 -16.66
CA SER A 117 -22.72 -15.07 -16.84
C SER A 117 -21.22 -14.80 -16.71
N ASP A 118 -20.83 -13.53 -16.84
CA ASP A 118 -19.43 -13.09 -16.88
C ASP A 118 -19.12 -12.11 -15.74
N LYS A 119 -19.79 -12.29 -14.59
CA LYS A 119 -19.62 -11.48 -13.37
C LYS A 119 -18.19 -11.54 -12.84
N LEU A 120 -17.79 -10.54 -12.04
CA LEU A 120 -16.45 -10.50 -11.44
C LEU A 120 -16.34 -11.38 -10.19
N GLN A 121 -17.42 -11.44 -9.39
CA GLN A 121 -17.46 -12.23 -8.17
C GLN A 121 -17.30 -13.72 -8.47
N GLY A 122 -16.30 -14.34 -7.86
CA GLY A 122 -15.97 -15.74 -8.03
C GLY A 122 -14.94 -16.02 -9.13
N ARG A 123 -14.52 -15.00 -9.88
CA ARG A 123 -13.35 -15.13 -10.76
C ARG A 123 -12.07 -15.31 -9.95
N THR A 124 -11.13 -16.06 -10.49
CA THR A 124 -9.88 -16.42 -9.82
C THR A 124 -8.63 -16.11 -10.64
N LEU A 125 -7.54 -15.76 -9.95
CA LEU A 125 -6.24 -15.52 -10.56
C LEU A 125 -5.74 -16.77 -11.29
N GLN A 126 -5.32 -16.62 -12.54
CA GLN A 126 -4.82 -17.71 -13.39
C GLN A 126 -3.30 -17.84 -13.40
N ARG A 127 -2.58 -16.86 -12.86
CA ARG A 127 -1.12 -16.81 -12.83
C ARG A 127 -0.60 -16.16 -11.56
N GLY A 128 0.73 -16.16 -11.40
CA GLY A 128 1.38 -15.62 -10.23
C GLY A 128 1.38 -16.55 -9.02
N PRO A 129 2.01 -16.13 -7.91
CA PRO A 129 2.15 -16.94 -6.70
C PRO A 129 0.82 -17.17 -5.97
N TYR A 130 -0.21 -16.39 -6.27
CA TYR A 130 -1.52 -16.44 -5.62
C TYR A 130 -2.60 -17.03 -6.53
N ARG A 131 -2.22 -17.82 -7.53
CA ARG A 131 -3.15 -18.51 -8.44
C ARG A 131 -4.29 -19.21 -7.67
N GLY A 132 -5.51 -19.07 -8.17
CA GLY A 132 -6.75 -19.59 -7.57
C GLY A 132 -7.37 -18.66 -6.53
N GLU A 133 -6.73 -17.56 -6.16
CA GLU A 133 -7.32 -16.55 -5.28
C GLU A 133 -8.37 -15.70 -6.01
N GLY A 134 -9.40 -15.25 -5.28
CA GLY A 134 -10.48 -14.44 -5.84
C GLY A 134 -10.22 -12.94 -5.88
N VAL A 135 -11.14 -12.22 -6.53
CA VAL A 135 -11.26 -10.75 -6.40
C VAL A 135 -12.15 -10.42 -5.21
N TYR A 136 -11.73 -9.47 -4.38
CA TYR A 136 -12.44 -9.08 -3.18
C TYR A 136 -13.02 -7.67 -3.29
N SER A 137 -14.13 -7.42 -2.61
CA SER A 137 -14.60 -6.05 -2.42
C SER A 137 -13.70 -5.28 -1.46
N LEU A 138 -13.68 -3.94 -1.58
CA LEU A 138 -12.96 -3.06 -0.68
C LEU A 138 -13.30 -3.33 0.79
N ARG A 139 -14.58 -3.54 1.10
CA ARG A 139 -15.04 -3.83 2.47
C ARG A 139 -14.43 -5.12 3.02
N GLN A 140 -14.49 -6.20 2.24
CA GLN A 140 -13.91 -7.49 2.61
C GLN A 140 -12.40 -7.41 2.81
N TRP A 141 -11.72 -6.66 1.94
CA TRP A 141 -10.28 -6.46 2.04
C TRP A 141 -9.89 -5.62 3.26
N LEU A 142 -10.60 -4.53 3.54
CA LEU A 142 -10.36 -3.73 4.75
C LEU A 142 -10.62 -4.54 6.03
N ASP A 143 -11.64 -5.39 6.05
CA ASP A 143 -11.87 -6.32 7.17
C ASP A 143 -10.69 -7.26 7.38
N HIS A 144 -10.19 -7.85 6.29
CA HIS A 144 -9.04 -8.76 6.35
C HIS A 144 -7.78 -8.03 6.85
N VAL A 145 -7.41 -6.90 6.25
CA VAL A 145 -6.25 -6.09 6.66
C VAL A 145 -6.39 -5.58 8.09
N GLY A 146 -7.58 -5.10 8.46
CA GLY A 146 -7.88 -4.61 9.80
C GLY A 146 -7.75 -5.70 10.86
N SER A 147 -8.19 -6.93 10.55
CA SER A 147 -8.03 -8.09 11.45
C SER A 147 -6.57 -8.44 11.76
N ARG A 148 -5.63 -7.96 10.93
CA ARG A 148 -4.19 -8.12 11.11
C ARG A 148 -3.52 -6.93 11.78
N GLY A 149 -4.29 -5.92 12.20
CA GLY A 149 -3.77 -4.69 12.78
C GLY A 149 -2.89 -3.88 11.82
N ALA A 150 -3.03 -4.11 10.51
CA ALA A 150 -2.17 -3.53 9.50
C ALA A 150 -2.73 -2.21 8.93
N TYR A 151 -1.83 -1.36 8.48
CA TYR A 151 -2.14 -0.12 7.78
C TYR A 151 -2.64 -0.39 6.35
N ALA A 152 -3.59 0.41 5.87
CA ALA A 152 -4.08 0.37 4.49
C ALA A 152 -3.80 1.70 3.79
N GLU A 153 -3.12 1.66 2.66
CA GLU A 153 -3.04 2.73 1.69
C GLU A 153 -3.83 2.31 0.45
N LEU A 154 -4.77 3.15 0.01
CA LEU A 154 -5.73 2.82 -1.03
C LEU A 154 -5.64 3.81 -2.20
N GLU A 155 -5.20 3.34 -3.36
CA GLU A 155 -5.26 4.10 -4.61
C GLU A 155 -6.62 3.91 -5.29
N ILE A 156 -7.41 4.98 -5.44
CA ILE A 156 -8.58 4.96 -6.31
C ILE A 156 -8.10 5.14 -7.75
N LYS A 157 -8.28 4.10 -8.59
CA LYS A 157 -7.77 4.09 -9.96
C LYS A 157 -8.57 5.01 -10.89
N PRO A 158 -7.93 5.62 -11.91
CA PRO A 158 -8.58 6.56 -12.82
C PRO A 158 -9.76 5.96 -13.60
N GLU A 159 -9.77 4.66 -13.84
CA GLU A 159 -10.87 3.92 -14.49
C GLU A 159 -12.22 4.17 -13.80
N THR A 160 -12.21 4.41 -12.50
CA THR A 160 -13.42 4.66 -11.70
C THR A 160 -14.10 6.00 -11.99
N LYS A 161 -13.39 6.94 -12.64
CA LYS A 161 -13.84 8.32 -12.91
C LYS A 161 -15.18 8.36 -13.62
N VAL A 162 -15.42 7.43 -14.53
CA VAL A 162 -16.66 7.34 -15.33
C VAL A 162 -17.90 7.23 -14.44
N PHE A 163 -17.76 6.70 -13.22
CA PHE A 163 -18.83 6.58 -12.23
C PHE A 163 -18.76 7.66 -11.14
N LEU A 164 -17.55 7.99 -10.66
CA LEU A 164 -17.38 8.95 -9.55
C LEU A 164 -17.72 10.39 -9.94
N ILE A 165 -17.48 10.77 -11.19
CA ILE A 165 -17.75 12.11 -11.74
C ILE A 165 -18.94 12.07 -12.72
N ASN A 166 -19.77 11.02 -12.64
CA ASN A 166 -20.90 10.83 -13.54
C ASN A 166 -21.95 11.96 -13.42
N GLY A 167 -22.61 12.28 -14.53
CA GLY A 167 -23.73 13.22 -14.58
C GLY A 167 -24.98 12.72 -13.83
N SER A 168 -25.21 11.40 -13.81
CA SER A 168 -26.28 10.78 -13.03
C SER A 168 -25.98 10.83 -11.53
N ALA A 169 -26.85 11.50 -10.78
CA ALA A 169 -26.72 11.64 -9.33
C ALA A 169 -26.74 10.28 -8.60
N SER A 170 -27.56 9.34 -9.07
CA SER A 170 -27.70 8.02 -8.44
C SER A 170 -26.48 7.13 -8.68
N VAL A 171 -25.93 7.12 -9.91
CA VAL A 171 -24.67 6.44 -10.25
C VAL A 171 -23.53 7.00 -9.41
N LYS A 172 -23.39 8.32 -9.38
CA LYS A 172 -22.35 9.01 -8.60
C LYS A 172 -22.50 8.74 -7.10
N ALA A 173 -23.71 8.79 -6.55
CA ALA A 173 -23.95 8.51 -5.13
C ALA A 173 -23.55 7.08 -4.77
N LYS A 174 -23.95 6.09 -5.58
CA LYS A 174 -23.58 4.68 -5.40
C LYS A 174 -22.08 4.46 -5.52
N ALA A 175 -21.44 5.03 -6.54
CA ALA A 175 -20.01 4.92 -6.75
C ALA A 175 -19.23 5.45 -5.54
N TRP A 176 -19.59 6.63 -5.03
CA TRP A 176 -18.95 7.19 -3.85
C TRP A 176 -19.24 6.40 -2.58
N SER A 177 -20.45 5.88 -2.38
CA SER A 177 -20.77 5.10 -1.17
C SER A 177 -19.94 3.80 -1.10
N GLU A 178 -19.72 3.14 -2.23
CA GLU A 178 -18.85 1.94 -2.30
C GLU A 178 -17.39 2.23 -1.94
N ILE A 179 -16.92 3.46 -2.13
CA ILE A 179 -15.56 3.89 -1.75
C ILE A 179 -15.51 4.40 -0.30
N THR A 180 -16.40 5.34 0.04
CA THR A 180 -16.28 6.09 1.30
C THR A 180 -16.85 5.37 2.51
N ASP A 181 -17.89 4.55 2.34
CA ASP A 181 -18.55 3.92 3.48
C ASP A 181 -17.66 2.87 4.14
N PRO A 182 -17.00 1.95 3.40
CA PRO A 182 -16.08 0.98 4.02
C PRO A 182 -14.93 1.65 4.80
N VAL A 183 -14.43 2.78 4.30
CA VAL A 183 -13.38 3.57 4.96
C VAL A 183 -13.92 4.27 6.21
N ARG A 184 -15.08 4.93 6.11
CA ARG A 184 -15.71 5.64 7.22
C ARG A 184 -16.08 4.73 8.38
N GLU A 185 -16.46 3.49 8.09
CA GLU A 185 -16.76 2.47 9.10
C GLU A 185 -15.54 2.11 9.97
N ARG A 186 -14.32 2.29 9.45
CA ARG A 186 -13.07 1.75 10.04
C ARG A 186 -12.02 2.80 10.42
N TYR A 187 -12.07 4.02 9.89
CA TYR A 187 -10.97 5.00 10.02
C TYR A 187 -10.57 5.36 11.47
N ARG A 188 -11.45 5.12 12.44
CA ARG A 188 -11.17 5.36 13.87
C ARG A 188 -10.40 4.23 14.55
N THR A 189 -10.46 3.02 14.00
CA THR A 189 -9.89 1.80 14.58
C THR A 189 -8.81 1.17 13.71
N GLN A 190 -8.71 1.61 12.45
CA GLN A 190 -7.72 1.17 11.48
C GLN A 190 -7.06 2.40 10.86
N ALA A 191 -5.73 2.37 10.77
CA ALA A 191 -4.99 3.40 10.05
C ALA A 191 -5.19 3.20 8.54
N ILE A 192 -5.86 4.16 7.89
CA ILE A 192 -6.19 4.12 6.46
C ILE A 192 -5.78 5.45 5.82
N THR A 193 -5.12 5.39 4.67
CA THR A 193 -4.95 6.52 3.75
C THR A 193 -5.62 6.18 2.42
N VAL A 194 -6.30 7.16 1.83
CA VAL A 194 -6.96 7.03 0.53
C VAL A 194 -6.51 8.18 -0.35
N TYR A 195 -6.12 7.86 -1.58
CA TYR A 195 -5.66 8.86 -2.55
C TYR A 195 -6.08 8.47 -3.98
N SER A 196 -5.79 9.34 -4.93
CA SER A 196 -5.83 9.03 -6.36
C SER A 196 -4.79 9.88 -7.07
N HIS A 197 -4.22 9.34 -8.15
CA HIS A 197 -3.41 10.12 -9.07
C HIS A 197 -4.23 10.93 -10.08
N ASP A 198 -5.53 10.63 -10.27
CA ASP A 198 -6.40 11.46 -11.08
C ASP A 198 -6.84 12.71 -10.28
N PRO A 199 -6.59 13.93 -10.80
CA PRO A 199 -6.82 15.16 -10.04
C PRO A 199 -8.31 15.41 -9.76
N ASP A 200 -9.21 14.99 -10.64
CA ASP A 200 -10.66 15.19 -10.44
C ASP A 200 -11.19 14.24 -9.37
N ILE A 201 -10.73 12.98 -9.38
CA ILE A 201 -11.04 12.02 -8.31
C ILE A 201 -10.46 12.52 -6.98
N ALA A 202 -9.21 12.97 -6.95
CA ALA A 202 -8.57 13.47 -5.73
C ALA A 202 -9.31 14.69 -5.15
N ALA A 203 -9.72 15.66 -5.99
CA ALA A 203 -10.49 16.82 -5.57
C ALA A 203 -11.88 16.44 -5.03
N ALA A 204 -12.57 15.52 -5.71
CA ALA A 204 -13.86 15.02 -5.28
C ALA A 204 -13.76 14.21 -3.98
N LEU A 205 -12.74 13.36 -3.84
CA LEU A 205 -12.44 12.62 -2.61
C LEU A 205 -12.24 13.57 -1.44
N LYS A 206 -11.41 14.61 -1.60
CA LYS A 206 -11.18 15.63 -0.56
C LYS A 206 -12.49 16.26 -0.08
N SER A 207 -13.35 16.67 -1.02
CA SER A 207 -14.66 17.24 -0.72
C SER A 207 -15.56 16.28 0.06
N ARG A 208 -15.59 15.00 -0.35
CA ARG A 208 -16.42 13.95 0.26
C ARG A 208 -15.96 13.58 1.67
N VAL A 209 -14.65 13.45 1.87
CA VAL A 209 -14.07 13.15 3.18
C VAL A 209 -14.30 14.30 4.15
N ALA A 210 -14.18 15.56 3.69
CA ALA A 210 -14.52 16.73 4.49
C ALA A 210 -16.00 16.74 4.89
N ALA A 211 -16.91 16.51 3.93
CA ALA A 211 -18.35 16.46 4.20
C ALA A 211 -18.75 15.30 5.14
N GLY A 212 -18.05 14.17 5.08
CA GLY A 212 -18.29 13.03 5.97
C GLY A 212 -17.56 13.09 7.32
N ALA A 213 -16.77 14.13 7.58
CA ALA A 213 -16.00 14.35 8.80
C ALA A 213 -14.99 13.23 9.16
N PHE A 214 -14.20 12.76 8.18
CA PHE A 214 -13.09 11.81 8.42
C PHE A 214 -11.76 12.20 7.73
N PRO A 215 -11.29 13.46 7.84
CA PRO A 215 -10.15 14.00 7.08
C PRO A 215 -8.81 13.31 7.29
N ALA A 216 -8.64 12.56 8.38
CA ALA A 216 -7.40 11.84 8.70
C ALA A 216 -6.97 10.87 7.59
N VAL A 217 -7.90 10.38 6.77
CA VAL A 217 -7.61 9.43 5.69
C VAL A 217 -6.96 10.07 4.46
N LEU A 218 -6.85 11.38 4.38
CA LEU A 218 -6.22 12.07 3.24
C LEU A 218 -4.71 12.31 3.43
N GLY A 219 -4.14 11.88 4.56
CA GLY A 219 -2.76 12.15 4.91
C GLY A 219 -2.07 10.96 5.57
N GLY A 220 -0.77 11.13 5.85
CA GLY A 220 0.03 10.11 6.53
C GLY A 220 0.42 8.91 5.65
N GLY A 221 0.34 9.05 4.33
CA GLY A 221 0.86 8.06 3.38
C GLY A 221 2.36 7.79 3.58
N PRO A 222 2.85 6.62 3.15
CA PRO A 222 4.27 6.30 3.16
C PRO A 222 5.07 7.16 2.17
N SER A 223 6.37 7.23 2.43
CA SER A 223 7.33 7.63 1.39
C SER A 223 7.63 6.45 0.47
N TRP A 224 7.94 6.74 -0.80
CA TRP A 224 8.23 5.76 -1.84
C TRP A 224 9.69 5.92 -2.33
N PRO A 225 10.66 5.26 -1.67
CA PRO A 225 12.08 5.44 -2.00
C PRO A 225 12.59 4.50 -3.09
N ASP A 226 11.79 3.54 -3.56
CA ASP A 226 12.22 2.62 -4.63
C ASP A 226 12.55 3.41 -5.92
N THR A 227 13.74 3.20 -6.46
CA THR A 227 14.22 3.83 -7.70
C THR A 227 14.36 2.82 -8.83
N VAL A 228 14.64 1.56 -8.49
CA VAL A 228 14.58 0.42 -9.42
C VAL A 228 13.12 0.14 -9.72
N LYS A 229 12.76 0.07 -11.00
CA LYS A 229 11.41 -0.34 -11.42
C LYS A 229 11.27 -1.85 -11.27
N TRP A 230 10.10 -2.29 -10.80
CA TRP A 230 9.79 -3.71 -10.74
C TRP A 230 9.63 -4.25 -12.16
N GLU A 231 10.13 -5.45 -12.40
CA GLU A 231 9.94 -6.23 -13.62
C GLU A 231 9.76 -7.71 -13.24
N GLU A 232 9.46 -8.56 -14.22
CA GLU A 232 9.36 -10.00 -14.01
C GLU A 232 10.34 -10.72 -14.96
N PRO A 233 11.37 -11.42 -14.43
CA PRO A 233 11.73 -11.55 -13.01
C PRO A 233 12.19 -10.23 -12.37
N PRO A 234 12.06 -10.06 -11.04
CA PRO A 234 12.44 -8.82 -10.37
C PRO A 234 13.94 -8.55 -10.47
N PRO A 235 14.35 -7.32 -10.84
CA PRO A 235 15.73 -6.90 -10.74
C PRO A 235 16.24 -6.93 -9.30
N SER A 236 17.56 -6.86 -9.14
CA SER A 236 18.18 -6.82 -7.80
C SER A 236 17.69 -5.60 -7.00
N TRP A 237 17.25 -5.86 -5.77
CA TRP A 237 16.88 -4.82 -4.80
C TRP A 237 18.03 -3.88 -4.46
N SER A 238 19.28 -4.33 -4.64
CA SER A 238 20.48 -3.58 -4.22
C SER A 238 20.58 -2.20 -4.89
N GLY A 239 19.97 -2.02 -6.06
CA GLY A 239 19.89 -0.70 -6.71
C GLY A 239 19.07 0.33 -5.92
N ASN A 240 18.19 -0.10 -5.01
CA ASN A 240 17.43 0.79 -4.13
C ASN A 240 18.17 1.18 -2.84
N ALA A 241 19.30 0.54 -2.50
CA ALA A 241 19.91 0.68 -1.18
C ALA A 241 20.30 2.13 -0.84
N ALA A 242 20.75 2.92 -1.83
CA ALA A 242 21.12 4.31 -1.62
C ALA A 242 19.90 5.21 -1.34
N SER A 243 18.80 5.02 -2.10
CA SER A 243 17.57 5.78 -1.89
C SER A 243 16.85 5.36 -0.61
N TRP A 244 16.90 4.07 -0.25
CA TRP A 244 16.45 3.57 1.05
C TRP A 244 17.22 4.19 2.20
N GLN A 245 18.55 4.30 2.10
CA GLN A 245 19.37 4.96 3.13
C GLN A 245 19.03 6.45 3.28
N ALA A 246 18.90 7.17 2.16
CA ALA A 246 18.53 8.58 2.16
C ALA A 246 17.15 8.80 2.76
N ASN A 247 16.19 7.92 2.44
CA ASN A 247 14.85 7.99 3.00
C ASN A 247 14.83 7.64 4.49
N LEU A 248 15.54 6.60 4.94
CA LEU A 248 15.61 6.26 6.36
C LEU A 248 16.18 7.41 7.21
N ALA A 249 17.12 8.18 6.66
CA ALA A 249 17.68 9.35 7.32
C ALA A 249 16.65 10.47 7.60
N THR A 250 15.49 10.47 6.93
CA THR A 250 14.39 11.40 7.23
C THR A 250 13.45 10.89 8.32
N ALA A 251 13.76 9.74 8.94
CA ALA A 251 12.95 9.05 9.95
C ALA A 251 11.47 8.89 9.53
N PRO A 252 11.19 8.28 8.37
CA PRO A 252 9.84 8.11 7.86
C PRO A 252 9.04 7.22 8.81
N LYS A 253 7.76 7.54 9.00
CA LYS A 253 6.87 6.67 9.79
C LYS A 253 6.48 5.39 9.03
N ARG A 254 6.40 5.49 7.70
CA ARG A 254 5.98 4.42 6.79
C ARG A 254 6.75 4.51 5.49
N VAL A 255 7.11 3.36 4.93
CA VAL A 255 7.84 3.25 3.67
C VAL A 255 7.17 2.22 2.77
N ALA A 256 6.79 2.64 1.58
CA ALA A 256 6.25 1.76 0.55
C ALA A 256 7.38 1.14 -0.27
N THR A 257 7.30 -0.16 -0.52
CA THR A 257 8.27 -0.86 -1.35
C THR A 257 7.68 -2.09 -2.04
N SER A 258 8.21 -2.39 -3.23
CA SER A 258 7.93 -3.65 -3.92
C SER A 258 8.83 -4.80 -3.44
N TRP A 259 9.92 -4.51 -2.73
CA TRP A 259 10.89 -5.50 -2.22
C TRP A 259 10.73 -5.75 -0.71
N THR A 260 9.54 -6.16 -0.28
CA THR A 260 9.19 -6.25 1.16
C THR A 260 10.18 -7.06 2.00
N ALA A 261 10.50 -8.30 1.58
CA ALA A 261 11.41 -9.17 2.33
C ALA A 261 12.85 -8.62 2.35
N ASP A 262 13.33 -8.11 1.22
CA ASP A 262 14.68 -7.56 1.12
C ASP A 262 14.81 -6.25 1.90
N TYR A 263 13.80 -5.39 1.86
CA TYR A 263 13.78 -4.14 2.64
C TYR A 263 13.81 -4.42 4.14
N LYS A 264 13.00 -5.38 4.62
CA LYS A 264 13.08 -5.84 6.02
C LYS A 264 14.47 -6.33 6.39
N LYS A 265 15.09 -7.17 5.54
CA LYS A 265 16.44 -7.66 5.77
C LYS A 265 17.46 -6.51 5.78
N TRP A 266 17.29 -5.55 4.87
CA TRP A 266 18.15 -4.37 4.77
C TRP A 266 18.04 -3.47 6.00
N LEU A 267 16.85 -3.30 6.58
CA LEU A 267 16.65 -2.52 7.82
C LEU A 267 17.36 -3.09 9.05
N ALA A 268 17.74 -4.37 9.06
CA ALA A 268 18.42 -4.99 10.19
C ALA A 268 19.72 -4.25 10.55
N GLY A 269 19.81 -3.78 11.80
CA GLY A 269 20.95 -3.00 12.31
C GLY A 269 20.99 -1.54 11.84
N ARG A 270 19.98 -1.06 11.10
CA ARG A 270 19.88 0.33 10.62
C ARG A 270 18.80 1.15 11.33
N CYS A 271 17.88 0.48 12.02
CA CYS A 271 16.83 1.07 12.83
C CYS A 271 16.53 0.18 14.05
N ALA A 272 15.82 0.71 15.03
CA ALA A 272 15.39 0.00 16.25
C ALA A 272 13.94 0.33 16.63
#